data_AF-A0A9X9WQ57-F1
#
_entry.id   AF-A0A9X9WQ57-F1
#
_cell.length_a   1.000
_cell.length_b   1.000
_cell.length_c   1.000
_cell.angle_alpha   90.00
_cell.angle_beta   90.00
_cell.angle_gamma   90.00
#
_symmetry.space_group_name_H-M   'P 1'
#
loop_
_entity.id
_entity.type
_entity.pdbx_description
1 polymer ?
#
loop_
_entity_poly.entity_id
_entity_poly.type
_entity_poly.pdbx_seq_one_letter_code
_entity_poly.pdbx_strand_id
1 'polypeptide(L)'
;MTPPGPSTAEQIADVPVALDPTVLALRRVHRAVAELRRGTPVVISGPDGCLVVAAAETVGARGLGELAEAALTAPVLLLAPVRAAAVLQRPVPHAAEDEGAVALRLPPALLAPEALR
;
A
#
# COMPACT_ATOMS: atom_id res chain seq x y z
N MET A 1 -28.38 -7.45 -64.22
CA MET A 1 -27.28 -6.83 -63.43
C MET A 1 -27.58 -7.08 -61.96
N THR A 2 -27.02 -8.15 -61.41
CA THR A 2 -27.24 -8.57 -60.01
C THR A 2 -26.10 -7.99 -59.17
N PRO A 3 -26.37 -7.31 -58.04
CA PRO A 3 -25.30 -6.79 -57.19
C PRO A 3 -24.53 -7.94 -56.50
N PRO A 4 -23.21 -7.79 -56.25
CA PRO A 4 -22.44 -8.79 -55.53
C PRO A 4 -22.86 -8.85 -54.06
N GLY A 5 -22.87 -10.06 -53.50
CA GLY A 5 -23.24 -10.36 -52.11
C GLY A 5 -22.27 -9.77 -51.08
N PRO A 6 -22.65 -9.76 -49.79
CA PRO A 6 -21.89 -9.09 -48.75
C PRO A 6 -20.51 -9.73 -48.59
N SER A 7 -19.48 -8.89 -48.69
CA SER A 7 -18.10 -9.22 -48.38
C SER A 7 -18.03 -9.79 -46.97
N THR A 8 -17.47 -11.00 -46.85
CA THR A 8 -17.05 -11.61 -45.60
C THR A 8 -16.27 -10.57 -44.80
N ALA A 9 -16.90 -10.04 -43.76
CA ALA A 9 -16.20 -9.23 -42.78
C ALA A 9 -15.13 -10.12 -42.17
N GLU A 10 -13.86 -9.85 -42.47
CA GLU A 10 -12.74 -10.31 -41.66
C GLU A 10 -13.07 -9.90 -40.22
N GLN A 11 -13.52 -10.87 -39.42
CA GLN A 11 -13.48 -10.76 -37.98
C GLN A 11 -12.00 -10.66 -37.63
N ILE A 12 -11.54 -9.42 -37.47
CA ILE A 12 -10.30 -9.11 -36.77
C ILE A 12 -10.52 -9.70 -35.38
N ALA A 13 -10.00 -10.91 -35.18
CA ALA A 13 -9.96 -11.53 -33.87
C ALA A 13 -9.22 -10.55 -32.97
N ASP A 14 -9.94 -9.96 -32.01
CA ASP A 14 -9.34 -9.23 -30.90
C ASP A 14 -8.58 -10.26 -30.07
N VAL A 15 -7.34 -10.54 -30.47
CA VAL A 15 -6.44 -11.39 -29.70
C VAL A 15 -6.08 -10.57 -28.47
N PRO A 16 -6.54 -10.94 -27.26
CA PRO A 16 -6.20 -10.20 -26.07
C PRO A 16 -4.68 -10.29 -25.91
N VAL A 17 -4.00 -9.16 -26.15
CA VAL A 17 -2.57 -9.04 -25.89
C VAL A 17 -2.40 -9.11 -24.38
N ALA A 18 -2.04 -10.29 -23.89
CA ALA A 18 -1.76 -10.50 -22.48
C ALA A 18 -0.63 -9.55 -22.07
N LEU A 19 -0.95 -8.59 -21.21
CA LEU A 19 0.04 -7.64 -20.69
C LEU A 19 1.06 -8.38 -19.82
N ASP A 20 2.33 -7.97 -19.93
CA ASP A 20 3.43 -8.49 -19.14
C ASP A 20 3.09 -8.40 -17.63
N PRO A 21 3.16 -9.52 -16.87
CA PRO A 21 2.89 -9.54 -15.44
C PRO A 21 3.74 -8.54 -14.65
N THR A 22 4.97 -8.26 -15.09
CA THR A 22 5.86 -7.26 -14.48
C THR A 22 5.28 -5.86 -14.57
N VAL A 23 4.72 -5.51 -15.73
CA VAL A 23 4.06 -4.21 -15.96
C VAL A 23 2.82 -4.08 -15.08
N LEU A 24 2.02 -5.15 -14.96
CA LEU A 24 0.85 -5.16 -14.07
C LEU A 24 1.25 -5.01 -12.60
N ALA A 25 2.33 -5.67 -12.17
CA ALA A 25 2.87 -5.54 -10.82
C ALA A 25 3.31 -4.09 -10.54
N LEU A 26 4.09 -3.47 -11.42
CA LEU A 26 4.53 -2.07 -11.28
C LEU A 26 3.35 -1.10 -11.22
N ARG A 27 2.30 -1.30 -12.02
CA ARG A 27 1.09 -0.48 -11.95
C ARG A 27 0.39 -0.58 -10.59
N ARG A 28 0.35 -1.77 -9.98
CA ARG A 28 -0.18 -1.96 -8.63
C ARG A 28 0.64 -1.21 -7.59
N VAL A 29 1.98 -1.26 -7.69
CA VAL A 29 2.88 -0.50 -6.80
C VAL A 29 2.63 1.00 -6.94
N HIS A 30 2.63 1.53 -8.17
CA HIS A 30 2.39 2.95 -8.40
C HIS A 30 1.02 3.40 -7.88
N ARG A 31 -0.02 2.57 -8.06
CA ARG A 31 -1.34 2.84 -7.48
C ARG A 31 -1.29 2.87 -5.96
N ALA A 32 -0.68 1.87 -5.32
CA ALA A 32 -0.56 1.83 -3.87
C ALA A 32 0.17 3.07 -3.32
N VAL A 33 1.26 3.49 -3.96
CA VAL A 33 1.99 4.73 -3.59
C VAL A 33 1.11 5.97 -3.74
N ALA A 34 0.32 6.06 -4.82
CA ALA A 34 -0.58 7.20 -5.04
C ALA A 34 -1.70 7.27 -3.99
N GLU A 35 -2.26 6.12 -3.60
CA GLU A 35 -3.28 6.03 -2.54
C GLU A 35 -2.71 6.43 -1.17
N LEU A 36 -1.53 5.92 -0.81
CA LEU A 36 -0.84 6.30 0.43
C LEU A 36 -0.58 7.81 0.52
N ARG A 37 -0.17 8.44 -0.58
CA ARG A 37 0.02 9.91 -0.65
C ARG A 37 -1.28 10.70 -0.44
N ARG A 38 -2.44 10.08 -0.66
CA ARG A 38 -3.77 10.67 -0.41
C ARG A 38 -4.32 10.34 0.98
N GLY A 39 -3.60 9.57 1.78
CA GLY A 39 -4.02 9.14 3.11
C GLY A 39 -4.92 7.90 3.11
N THR A 40 -5.08 7.23 1.96
CA THR A 40 -5.86 5.99 1.84
C THR A 40 -4.99 4.79 2.27
N PRO A 41 -5.43 3.96 3.24
CA PRO A 41 -4.74 2.71 3.57
C PRO A 41 -4.72 1.73 2.38
N VAL A 42 -3.67 0.92 2.30
CA VAL A 42 -3.50 -0.11 1.26
C VAL A 42 -3.21 -1.47 1.88
N VAL A 43 -3.46 -2.55 1.14
CA VAL A 43 -3.11 -3.91 1.54
C VAL A 43 -1.88 -4.37 0.77
N ILE A 44 -0.89 -4.89 1.49
CA ILE A 44 0.31 -5.52 0.94
C ILE A 44 0.25 -7.02 1.26
N SER A 45 0.26 -7.86 0.23
CA SER A 45 0.31 -9.32 0.39
C SER A 45 1.71 -9.83 0.17
N GLY A 46 2.14 -10.75 1.03
CA GLY A 46 3.41 -11.48 0.96
C GLY A 46 3.22 -12.95 1.32
N PRO A 47 4.31 -13.74 1.29
CA PRO A 47 4.27 -15.17 1.61
C PRO A 47 3.78 -15.44 3.04
N ASP A 48 4.06 -14.53 3.98
CA ASP A 48 3.69 -14.65 5.40
C ASP A 48 2.31 -14.06 5.73
N GLY A 49 1.56 -13.61 4.73
CA GLY A 49 0.21 -13.07 4.89
C GLY A 49 0.05 -11.65 4.34
N CYS A 50 -0.93 -10.93 4.88
CA CYS A 50 -1.30 -9.59 4.42
C CYS A 50 -1.09 -8.55 5.53
N LEU A 51 -0.61 -7.37 5.14
CA LEU A 51 -0.50 -6.19 6.00
C LEU A 51 -1.43 -5.10 5.49
N VAL A 52 -2.18 -4.47 6.41
CA VAL A 52 -2.88 -3.21 6.14
C VAL A 52 -1.95 -2.09 6.55
N VAL A 53 -1.63 -1.20 5.61
CA VAL A 53 -0.60 -0.16 5.77
C VAL A 53 -1.18 1.20 5.42
N ALA A 54 -0.90 2.20 6.24
CA ALA A 54 -1.17 3.60 5.96
C ALA A 54 0.13 4.41 6.13
N ALA A 55 0.25 5.52 5.39
CA ALA A 55 1.38 6.42 5.51
C ALA A 55 1.18 7.32 6.74
N ALA A 56 2.09 7.25 7.71
CA ALA A 56 1.94 7.93 8.99
C ALA A 56 1.87 9.46 8.88
N GLU A 57 2.46 10.03 7.83
CA GLU A 57 2.46 11.47 7.55
C GLU A 57 1.15 12.00 6.93
N THR A 58 0.31 11.13 6.36
CA THR A 58 -0.92 11.53 5.64
C THR A 58 -2.19 10.89 6.19
N VAL A 59 -2.08 9.82 6.99
CA VAL A 59 -3.23 9.13 7.55
C VAL A 59 -3.99 10.04 8.52
N GLY A 60 -5.26 10.30 8.20
CA GLY A 60 -6.16 11.06 9.06
C GLY A 60 -7.01 10.16 9.96
N ALA A 61 -7.84 10.80 10.79
CA ALA A 61 -8.82 10.17 11.69
C ALA A 61 -9.57 8.97 11.06
N ARG A 62 -10.13 9.17 9.87
CA ARG A 62 -10.88 8.14 9.14
C ARG A 62 -10.00 6.93 8.79
N GLY A 63 -8.85 7.17 8.16
CA GLY A 63 -7.95 6.09 7.73
C GLY A 63 -7.38 5.32 8.90
N LEU A 64 -7.17 5.99 10.04
CA LEU A 64 -6.73 5.35 11.28
C LEU A 64 -7.83 4.46 11.89
N GLY A 65 -9.09 4.91 11.85
CA GLY A 65 -10.24 4.10 12.23
C GLY A 65 -10.40 2.85 11.35
N GLU A 66 -10.34 3.02 10.02
CA GLU A 66 -10.37 1.91 9.06
C GLU A 66 -9.23 0.90 9.30
N LEU A 67 -8.02 1.40 9.62
CA LEU A 67 -6.86 0.56 9.94
C LEU A 67 -7.06 -0.21 11.26
N ALA A 68 -7.61 0.43 12.29
CA ALA A 68 -7.90 -0.21 13.57
C ALA A 68 -9.01 -1.27 13.47
N GLU A 69 -10.04 -1.02 12.66
CA GLU A 69 -11.12 -1.99 12.40
C GLU A 69 -10.64 -3.21 11.59
N ALA A 70 -9.74 -2.98 10.62
CA ALA A 70 -9.20 -4.06 9.79
C ALA A 70 -8.08 -4.87 10.49
N ALA A 71 -7.44 -4.32 11.51
CA ALA A 71 -6.30 -4.95 12.15
C ALA A 71 -6.73 -6.06 13.12
N LEU A 72 -6.15 -7.25 12.95
CA LEU A 72 -6.31 -8.36 13.90
C LEU A 72 -5.47 -8.19 15.18
N THR A 73 -4.56 -7.22 15.18
CA THR A 73 -3.59 -6.96 16.24
C THR A 73 -3.34 -5.47 16.42
N ALA A 74 -2.76 -5.07 17.56
CA ALA A 74 -2.40 -3.68 17.81
C ALA A 74 -1.50 -3.11 16.69
N PRO A 75 -1.82 -1.93 16.13
CA PRO A 75 -1.01 -1.27 15.10
C PRO A 75 0.42 -1.01 15.55
N VAL A 76 1.34 -1.09 14.59
CA VAL A 76 2.75 -0.78 14.77
C VAL A 76 3.15 0.39 13.86
N LEU A 77 3.95 1.31 14.39
CA LEU A 77 4.59 2.36 13.62
C LEU A 77 5.97 1.89 13.17
N LEU A 78 6.18 1.86 11.86
CA LEU A 78 7.46 1.49 11.25
C LEU A 78 8.26 2.76 10.96
N LEU A 79 9.48 2.83 11.49
CA LEU A 79 10.39 3.95 11.29
C LEU A 79 11.75 3.46 10.80
N ALA A 80 12.41 4.26 9.96
CA ALA A 80 13.83 4.10 9.72
C ALA A 80 14.60 4.30 11.04
N PRO A 81 15.75 3.62 11.26
CA PRO A 81 16.51 3.71 12.52
C PRO A 81 16.83 5.15 12.94
N VAL A 82 17.22 6.00 11.99
CA VAL A 82 17.50 7.42 12.24
C VAL A 82 16.26 8.18 12.75
N ARG A 83 15.08 7.91 12.15
CA ARG A 83 13.82 8.52 12.60
C ARG A 83 13.41 8.00 13.98
N ALA A 84 13.58 6.71 14.23
CA ALA A 84 13.28 6.12 15.54
C ALA A 84 14.17 6.71 16.63
N ALA A 85 15.47 6.88 16.37
CA ALA A 85 16.39 7.51 17.32
C ALA A 85 16.00 8.96 17.64
N ALA A 86 15.59 9.73 16.62
CA ALA A 86 15.12 11.09 16.80
C ALA A 86 13.84 11.16 17.65
N VAL A 87 12.86 10.28 17.42
CA VAL A 87 11.60 10.25 18.17
C VAL A 87 11.80 9.76 19.60
N LEU A 88 12.60 8.71 19.80
CA LEU A 88 12.84 8.10 21.11
C LEU A 88 13.89 8.83 21.95
N GLN A 89 14.57 9.83 21.38
CA GLN A 89 15.66 10.58 22.02
C GLN A 89 16.76 9.69 22.62
N ARG A 90 17.01 8.53 21.98
CA ARG A 90 18.02 7.57 22.41
C ARG A 90 18.58 6.81 21.20
N PRO A 91 19.81 6.26 21.30
CA PRO A 91 20.34 5.39 20.27
C PRO A 91 19.43 4.18 20.05
N VAL A 92 19.17 3.84 18.78
CA VAL A 92 18.50 2.61 18.39
C VAL A 92 19.55 1.66 17.80
N PRO A 93 19.61 0.39 18.24
CA PRO A 93 20.53 -0.58 17.66
C PRO A 93 20.30 -0.66 16.15
N HIS A 94 21.34 -0.40 15.37
CA HIS A 94 21.30 -0.66 13.94
C HIS A 94 21.51 -2.16 13.80
N ALA A 95 20.60 -2.85 13.11
CA ALA A 95 20.96 -4.16 12.59
C ALA A 95 22.19 -3.97 11.68
N ALA A 96 23.04 -4.99 11.54
CA ALA A 96 24.31 -4.89 10.80
C ALA A 96 24.14 -4.53 9.31
N GLU A 97 22.89 -4.39 8.84
CA GLU A 97 22.50 -3.93 7.52
C GLU A 97 21.50 -2.78 7.72
N ASP A 98 21.71 -1.65 7.05
CA ASP A 98 20.86 -0.44 7.03
C ASP A 98 19.42 -0.69 6.51
N GLU A 99 18.97 -1.93 6.45
CA GLU A 99 17.70 -2.39 5.90
C GLU A 99 16.61 -2.67 6.95
N GLY A 100 16.94 -2.58 8.25
CA GLY A 100 16.00 -2.87 9.32
C GLY A 100 15.02 -1.73 9.62
N ALA A 101 13.72 -1.96 9.48
CA ALA A 101 12.69 -1.07 10.03
C ALA A 101 12.56 -1.27 11.55
N VAL A 102 12.44 -0.17 12.29
CA VAL A 102 12.15 -0.19 13.73
C VAL A 102 10.63 -0.17 13.91
N ALA A 103 10.09 -1.24 14.48
CA ALA A 103 8.67 -1.36 14.78
C ALA A 103 8.37 -0.89 16.21
N LEU A 104 7.60 0.19 16.35
CA LEU A 104 7.14 0.71 17.63
C LEU A 104 5.66 0.37 17.82
N ARG A 105 5.33 -0.31 18.91
CA ARG A 105 3.92 -0.49 19.29
C ARG A 105 3.35 0.83 19.77
N LEU A 106 2.23 1.22 19.18
CA LEU A 106 1.56 2.46 19.55
C LEU A 106 0.66 2.24 20.77
N PRO A 107 0.70 3.12 21.78
CA PRO A 107 -0.31 3.16 22.82
C PRO A 107 -1.71 3.38 22.19
N PRO A 108 -2.78 2.78 22.72
CA PRO A 108 -4.14 2.96 22.18
C PRO A 108 -4.58 4.43 22.10
N ALA A 109 -4.08 5.27 23.00
CA ALA A 109 -4.36 6.72 23.00
C ALA A 109 -3.88 7.43 21.72
N LEU A 110 -2.83 6.92 21.05
CA LEU A 110 -2.34 7.46 19.78
C LEU A 110 -3.13 6.95 18.56
N LEU A 111 -4.08 6.04 18.77
CA LEU A 111 -5.00 5.55 17.75
C LEU A 111 -6.38 6.24 17.81
N ALA A 112 -6.60 7.05 18.85
CA ALA A 112 -7.83 7.82 19.02
C ALA A 112 -7.87 8.97 18.01
N PRO A 113 -8.87 9.04 17.12
CA PRO A 113 -8.98 10.11 16.13
C PRO A 113 -8.97 11.52 16.72
N GLU A 114 -9.44 11.67 17.96
CA GLU A 114 -9.47 12.93 18.70
C GLU A 114 -8.07 13.47 19.01
N ALA A 115 -7.04 12.62 18.98
CA ALA A 115 -5.64 12.99 19.18
C ALA A 115 -4.99 13.64 17.94
N LEU A 116 -5.64 13.59 16.78
CA LEU A 116 -5.13 14.13 15.51
C LEU A 116 -5.67 15.53 15.16
N ARG A 117 -6.27 16.25 16.12
CA ARG A 117 -6.85 17.58 15.91
C ARG A 117 -5.81 18.67 15.76
#